data_AF-J2PVT1-F1
#
_entry.id   AF-J2PVT1-F1
#
_cell.length_a   1.000
_cell.length_b   1.000
_cell.length_c   1.000
_cell.angle_alpha   90.00
_cell.angle_beta   90.00
_cell.angle_gamma   90.00
#
_symmetry.space_group_name_H-M   'P 1'
#
loop_
_entity.id
_entity.type
_entity.pdbx_description
1 polymer ?
#
loop_
_entity_poly.entity_id
_entity_poly.type
_entity_poly.pdbx_seq_one_letter_code
_entity_poly.pdbx_strand_id
1 'polypeptide(L)'
;MFNYLIDDSGALTGPVEFPLVPGIGLQLPSNAVTLNLELSPAPEGFAWAYDNGSLQQRVDCRGDVFRTDTGQRETWTALGELPQGFTRLPWPGGFHAWVDNAWQLDEAAQLADHKRLALVRRDALLRDAVLRIAPLQYAEDIGDASHEEQLQLLEWKLYSVELNRIEQQVGFPGEVTWPAVPGATVTN
;
A
#
# COMPACT_ATOMS: atom_id res chain seq x y z
N MET A 1 23.17 -41.79 -13.53
CA MET A 1 21.95 -41.74 -12.71
C MET A 1 22.13 -40.61 -11.73
N PHE A 2 21.21 -39.66 -11.72
CA PHE A 2 21.29 -38.42 -10.96
C PHE A 2 20.11 -38.39 -9.99
N ASN A 3 20.36 -38.16 -8.71
CA ASN A 3 19.29 -38.13 -7.72
C ASN A 3 18.85 -36.69 -7.47
N TYR A 4 17.55 -36.47 -7.36
CA TYR A 4 16.94 -35.19 -7.08
C TYR A 4 15.97 -35.33 -5.92
N LEU A 5 15.88 -34.29 -5.09
CA LEU A 5 14.87 -34.15 -4.06
C LEU A 5 13.62 -33.49 -4.64
N ILE A 6 12.46 -33.92 -4.21
CA ILE A 6 11.13 -33.37 -4.53
C ILE A 6 10.68 -32.59 -3.30
N ASP A 7 10.37 -31.31 -3.47
CA ASP A 7 9.76 -30.51 -2.40
C ASP A 7 8.23 -30.68 -2.35
N ASP A 8 7.58 -30.05 -1.37
CA ASP A 8 6.12 -30.16 -1.18
C ASP A 8 5.30 -29.63 -2.37
N SER A 9 5.91 -28.83 -3.23
CA SER A 9 5.30 -28.31 -4.47
C SER A 9 5.52 -29.21 -5.69
N GLY A 10 6.28 -30.30 -5.51
CA GLY A 10 6.68 -31.21 -6.57
C GLY A 10 7.91 -30.77 -7.34
N ALA A 11 8.59 -29.69 -6.93
CA ALA A 11 9.76 -29.17 -7.63
C ALA A 11 11.01 -30.02 -7.33
N LEU A 12 11.82 -30.25 -8.36
CA LEU A 12 13.06 -30.99 -8.28
C LEU A 12 14.23 -30.07 -7.89
N THR A 13 14.96 -30.47 -6.86
CA THR A 13 16.19 -29.82 -6.40
C THR A 13 17.35 -30.80 -6.42
N GLY A 14 18.48 -30.44 -7.01
CA GLY A 14 19.65 -31.30 -7.12
C GLY A 14 20.53 -30.95 -8.33
N PRO A 15 21.44 -31.86 -8.73
CA PRO A 15 21.60 -33.22 -8.23
C PRO A 15 22.13 -33.29 -6.79
N VAL A 16 21.76 -34.35 -6.06
CA VAL A 16 22.17 -34.61 -4.67
C VAL A 16 22.82 -35.99 -4.56
N GLU A 17 23.97 -36.05 -3.87
CA GLU A 17 24.61 -37.32 -3.52
C GLU A 17 24.12 -37.82 -2.16
N PHE A 18 23.70 -39.08 -2.11
CA PHE A 18 23.29 -39.73 -0.86
C PHE A 18 24.37 -40.69 -0.38
N PRO A 19 24.63 -40.76 0.94
CA PRO A 19 25.64 -41.65 1.49
C PRO A 19 25.24 -43.12 1.30
N LEU A 20 26.24 -43.97 1.06
CA LEU A 20 26.06 -45.42 1.05
C LEU A 20 26.06 -45.93 2.50
N VAL A 21 25.04 -46.70 2.87
CA VAL A 21 24.97 -47.33 4.19
C VAL A 21 25.69 -48.69 4.11
N PRO A 22 26.77 -48.94 4.89
CA PRO A 22 27.48 -50.20 4.87
C PRO A 22 26.56 -51.41 5.09
N GLY A 23 26.66 -52.41 4.22
CA GLY A 23 25.82 -53.63 4.27
C GLY A 23 24.39 -53.48 3.73
N ILE A 24 23.92 -52.26 3.45
CA ILE A 24 22.54 -51.98 3.01
C ILE A 24 22.52 -51.29 1.62
N GLY A 25 23.58 -50.56 1.25
CA GLY A 25 23.70 -49.87 -0.03
C GLY A 25 23.12 -48.45 -0.03
N LEU A 26 22.80 -47.93 -1.22
CA LEU A 26 22.21 -46.58 -1.39
C LEU A 26 20.77 -46.58 -0.84
N GLN A 27 20.48 -45.61 0.03
CA GLN A 27 19.13 -45.40 0.58
C GLN A 27 18.60 -44.06 0.10
N LEU A 28 17.50 -44.08 -0.66
CA LEU A 28 16.83 -42.87 -1.12
C LEU A 28 15.69 -42.53 -0.16
N PRO A 29 15.56 -41.26 0.27
CA PRO A 29 14.40 -40.84 1.05
C PRO A 29 13.13 -40.88 0.19
N SER A 30 11.96 -40.86 0.84
CA SER A 30 10.66 -40.95 0.15
C SER A 30 10.37 -39.77 -0.79
N ASN A 31 11.05 -38.64 -0.58
CA ASN A 31 10.98 -37.46 -1.42
C ASN A 31 12.15 -37.35 -2.41
N ALA A 32 12.79 -38.46 -2.80
CA ALA A 32 13.83 -38.47 -3.82
C ALA A 32 13.44 -39.29 -5.05
N VAL A 33 13.94 -38.86 -6.21
CA VAL A 33 13.82 -39.59 -7.48
C VAL A 33 15.16 -39.67 -8.19
N THR A 34 15.44 -40.80 -8.83
CA THR A 34 16.61 -41.00 -9.68
C THR A 34 16.23 -40.84 -11.15
N LEU A 35 16.90 -39.93 -11.84
CA LEU A 35 16.76 -39.72 -13.27
C LEU A 35 17.97 -40.27 -14.04
N ASN A 36 17.73 -40.72 -15.26
CA ASN A 36 18.79 -41.20 -16.16
C ASN A 36 19.51 -40.07 -16.90
N LEU A 37 19.05 -38.83 -16.72
CA LEU A 37 19.56 -37.62 -17.33
C LEU A 37 19.79 -36.57 -16.24
N GLU A 38 20.85 -35.78 -16.39
CA GLU A 38 21.09 -34.59 -15.60
C GLU A 38 20.22 -33.44 -16.12
N LEU A 39 19.40 -32.87 -15.24
CA LEU A 39 18.57 -31.72 -15.56
C LEU A 39 19.43 -30.48 -15.78
N SER A 40 19.24 -29.84 -16.94
CA SER A 40 19.75 -28.49 -17.15
C SER A 40 19.02 -27.49 -16.22
N PRO A 41 19.61 -26.33 -15.91
CA PRO A 41 18.91 -25.27 -15.19
C PRO A 41 17.57 -24.96 -15.87
N ALA A 42 16.50 -24.86 -15.06
CA ALA A 42 15.21 -24.49 -15.58
C ALA A 42 15.26 -23.07 -16.18
N PRO A 43 14.50 -22.78 -17.25
CA PRO A 43 14.35 -21.42 -17.77
C PRO A 43 13.82 -20.45 -16.70
N GLU A 44 14.09 -19.16 -16.88
CA GLU A 44 13.61 -18.12 -15.97
C GLU A 44 12.08 -18.18 -15.81
N GLY A 45 11.59 -18.22 -14.56
CA GLY A 45 10.17 -18.34 -14.26
C GLY A 45 9.61 -19.77 -14.37
N PHE A 46 10.46 -20.79 -14.49
CA PHE A 46 10.05 -22.19 -14.49
C PHE A 46 10.86 -23.02 -13.50
N ALA A 47 10.29 -24.16 -13.10
CA ALA A 47 10.96 -25.20 -12.35
C ALA A 47 10.70 -26.57 -12.99
N TRP A 48 11.67 -27.47 -12.83
CA TRP A 48 11.45 -28.87 -13.10
C TRP A 48 10.58 -29.45 -11.99
N ALA A 49 9.50 -30.10 -12.37
CA ALA A 49 8.57 -30.76 -11.46
C ALA A 49 8.51 -32.25 -11.77
N TYR A 50 8.33 -33.06 -10.74
CA TYR A 50 8.10 -34.49 -10.90
C TYR A 50 6.72 -34.83 -10.34
N ASP A 51 5.75 -34.95 -11.24
CA ASP A 51 4.35 -35.19 -10.90
C ASP A 51 3.85 -36.45 -11.60
N ASN A 52 3.10 -37.29 -10.87
CA ASN A 52 2.54 -38.56 -11.36
C ASN A 52 3.54 -39.46 -12.12
N GLY A 53 4.79 -39.50 -11.69
CA GLY A 53 5.83 -40.35 -12.29
C GLY A 53 6.41 -39.81 -13.60
N SER A 54 6.19 -38.54 -13.91
CA SER A 54 6.72 -37.90 -15.12
C SER A 54 7.44 -36.59 -14.79
N LEU A 55 8.57 -36.38 -15.46
CA LEU A 55 9.30 -35.11 -15.45
C LEU A 55 8.56 -34.10 -16.33
N GLN A 56 8.22 -32.95 -15.77
CA GLN A 56 7.56 -31.85 -16.47
C GLN A 56 8.21 -30.52 -16.12
N GLN A 57 8.09 -29.55 -17.01
CA GLN A 57 8.42 -28.16 -16.71
C GLN A 57 7.14 -27.44 -16.30
N ARG A 58 7.16 -26.76 -15.15
CA ARG A 58 6.03 -25.96 -14.66
C ARG A 58 6.46 -24.53 -14.39
N VAL A 59 5.52 -23.59 -14.55
CA VAL A 59 5.74 -22.19 -14.18
C VAL A 59 6.06 -22.13 -12.69
N ASP A 60 7.09 -21.36 -12.33
CA ASP A 60 7.48 -21.13 -10.95
C ASP A 60 7.16 -19.69 -10.54
N CYS A 61 6.01 -19.54 -9.90
CA CYS A 61 5.53 -18.29 -9.28
C CYS A 61 5.79 -18.24 -7.77
N ARG A 62 6.58 -19.17 -7.23
CA ARG A 62 6.80 -19.26 -5.79
C ARG A 62 7.59 -18.06 -5.27
N GLY A 63 7.40 -17.74 -3.99
CA GLY A 63 7.98 -16.58 -3.33
C GLY A 63 6.92 -15.56 -2.93
N ASP A 64 7.28 -14.29 -2.93
CA ASP A 64 6.37 -13.23 -2.52
C ASP A 64 5.37 -12.88 -3.63
N VAL A 65 4.10 -12.97 -3.29
CA VAL A 65 2.99 -12.54 -4.13
C VAL A 65 2.14 -11.52 -3.38
N PHE A 66 1.43 -10.69 -4.11
CA PHE A 66 0.62 -9.61 -3.59
C PHE A 66 -0.80 -9.78 -4.08
N ARG A 67 -1.77 -9.68 -3.17
CA ARG A 67 -3.17 -9.66 -3.58
C ARG A 67 -3.48 -8.38 -4.35
N THR A 68 -4.15 -8.50 -5.48
CA THR A 68 -4.46 -7.36 -6.37
C THR A 68 -5.56 -6.45 -5.81
N ASP A 69 -6.34 -6.93 -4.85
CA ASP A 69 -7.44 -6.18 -4.22
C ASP A 69 -6.98 -5.29 -3.04
N THR A 70 -5.94 -5.71 -2.33
CA THR A 70 -5.52 -5.14 -1.05
C THR A 70 -4.04 -4.79 -1.00
N GLY A 71 -3.22 -5.35 -1.89
CA GLY A 71 -1.78 -5.26 -1.84
C GLY A 71 -1.14 -6.12 -0.74
N GLN A 72 -1.91 -7.00 -0.08
CA GLN A 72 -1.40 -7.86 0.98
C GLN A 72 -0.34 -8.82 0.44
N ARG A 73 0.84 -8.84 1.09
CA ARG A 73 1.91 -9.79 0.79
C ARG A 73 1.57 -11.17 1.35
N GLU A 74 1.73 -12.18 0.52
CA GLU A 74 1.59 -13.59 0.86
C GLU A 74 2.75 -14.39 0.28
N THR A 75 3.07 -15.52 0.90
CA THR A 75 4.07 -16.46 0.38
C THR A 75 3.39 -17.52 -0.45
N TRP A 76 3.68 -17.54 -1.75
CA TRP A 76 3.22 -18.58 -2.65
C TRP A 76 4.22 -19.72 -2.69
N THR A 77 3.77 -20.95 -2.45
CA THR A 77 4.63 -22.14 -2.43
C THR A 77 4.27 -23.15 -3.52
N ALA A 78 3.16 -22.96 -4.24
CA ALA A 78 2.73 -23.87 -5.30
C ALA A 78 3.39 -23.57 -6.65
N LEU A 79 3.71 -24.63 -7.40
CA LEU A 79 4.07 -24.53 -8.81
C LEU A 79 2.83 -24.35 -9.68
N GLY A 80 3.00 -23.64 -10.79
CA GLY A 80 1.95 -23.33 -11.76
C GLY A 80 1.76 -21.84 -11.97
N GLU A 81 0.75 -21.52 -12.77
CA GLU A 81 0.33 -20.14 -12.96
C GLU A 81 -0.29 -19.57 -11.68
N LEU A 82 -0.05 -18.29 -11.46
CA LEU A 82 -0.60 -17.59 -10.33
C LEU A 82 -2.11 -17.39 -10.54
N PRO A 83 -2.98 -17.71 -9.56
CA PRO A 83 -4.42 -17.56 -9.73
C PRO A 83 -4.82 -16.10 -9.88
N GLN A 84 -6.02 -15.88 -10.44
CA GLN A 84 -6.61 -14.55 -10.52
C GLN A 84 -6.72 -13.94 -9.12
N GLY A 85 -6.38 -12.65 -9.00
CA GLY A 85 -6.40 -11.94 -7.72
C GLY A 85 -5.02 -11.80 -7.07
N PHE A 86 -3.96 -12.34 -7.68
CA PHE A 86 -2.59 -12.23 -7.20
C PHE A 86 -1.66 -11.69 -8.28
N THR A 87 -0.57 -11.06 -7.84
CA THR A 87 0.50 -10.55 -8.70
C THR A 87 1.85 -10.74 -8.04
N ARG A 88 2.92 -10.82 -8.84
CA ARG A 88 4.31 -10.79 -8.36
C ARG A 88 4.83 -9.36 -8.23
N LEU A 89 4.07 -8.37 -8.72
CA LEU A 89 4.44 -6.97 -8.62
C LEU A 89 4.19 -6.48 -7.19
N PRO A 90 5.23 -5.98 -6.50
CA PRO A 90 5.06 -5.45 -5.15
C PRO A 90 4.06 -4.30 -5.17
N TRP A 91 3.20 -4.29 -4.16
CA TRP A 91 2.27 -3.18 -3.99
C TRP A 91 3.07 -1.89 -3.67
N PRO A 92 2.96 -0.84 -4.51
CA PRO A 92 3.67 0.41 -4.27
C PRO A 92 3.16 1.19 -3.04
N GLY A 93 2.02 0.78 -2.47
CA GLY A 93 1.39 1.39 -1.31
C GLY A 93 0.42 2.52 -1.68
N GLY A 94 -0.30 3.06 -0.69
CA GLY A 94 -1.19 4.22 -0.89
C GLY A 94 -2.35 3.95 -1.85
N PHE A 95 -2.77 4.99 -2.58
CA PHE A 95 -3.93 5.01 -3.48
C PHE A 95 -3.71 4.25 -4.79
N HIS A 96 -3.04 3.10 -4.79
CA HIS A 96 -2.86 2.31 -6.01
C HIS A 96 -3.89 1.18 -6.12
N ALA A 97 -4.51 1.08 -7.29
CA ALA A 97 -5.45 0.02 -7.66
C ALA A 97 -4.84 -0.87 -8.76
N TRP A 98 -5.22 -2.15 -8.78
CA TRP A 98 -4.78 -3.07 -9.82
C TRP A 98 -5.67 -2.93 -11.07
N VAL A 99 -5.09 -2.41 -12.16
CA VAL A 99 -5.79 -2.16 -13.43
C VAL A 99 -4.88 -2.59 -14.58
N ASP A 100 -5.41 -3.35 -15.54
CA ASP A 100 -4.68 -3.84 -16.72
C ASP A 100 -3.36 -4.56 -16.40
N ASN A 101 -3.39 -5.45 -15.40
CA ASN A 101 -2.23 -6.20 -14.92
C ASN A 101 -1.07 -5.33 -14.39
N ALA A 102 -1.36 -4.11 -13.94
CA ALA A 102 -0.40 -3.22 -13.31
C ALA A 102 -1.02 -2.46 -12.13
N TRP A 103 -0.17 -2.06 -11.18
CA TRP A 103 -0.56 -1.10 -10.16
C TRP A 103 -0.62 0.29 -10.79
N GLN A 104 -1.80 0.89 -10.79
CA GLN A 104 -2.04 2.25 -11.29
C GLN A 104 -2.51 3.13 -10.14
N LEU A 105 -2.08 4.40 -10.14
CA LEU A 105 -2.51 5.35 -9.15
C LEU A 105 -3.98 5.70 -9.37
N ASP A 106 -4.80 5.45 -8.35
CA ASP A 106 -6.18 5.91 -8.25
C ASP A 106 -6.16 7.39 -7.82
N GLU A 107 -5.99 8.26 -8.80
CA GLU A 107 -6.02 9.71 -8.61
C GLU A 107 -7.35 10.17 -7.97
N ALA A 108 -8.46 9.49 -8.25
CA ALA A 108 -9.75 9.81 -7.66
C ALA A 108 -9.77 9.51 -6.16
N ALA A 109 -9.23 8.36 -5.74
CA ALA A 109 -9.07 8.02 -4.32
C ALA A 109 -8.09 8.97 -3.62
N GLN A 110 -6.98 9.34 -4.26
CA GLN A 110 -6.03 10.30 -3.72
C GLN A 110 -6.67 11.69 -3.52
N LEU A 111 -7.37 12.20 -4.52
CA LEU A 111 -8.07 13.48 -4.44
C LEU A 111 -9.20 13.45 -3.40
N ALA A 112 -9.91 12.33 -3.27
CA ALA A 112 -10.93 12.16 -2.25
C ALA A 112 -10.34 12.22 -0.84
N ASP A 113 -9.17 11.62 -0.61
CA ASP A 113 -8.50 11.68 0.69
C ASP A 113 -7.95 13.09 1.00
N HIS A 114 -7.30 13.74 0.01
CA HIS A 114 -6.89 15.14 0.15
C HIS A 114 -8.08 16.05 0.49
N LYS A 115 -9.21 15.86 -0.18
CA LYS A 115 -10.46 16.58 0.12
C LYS A 115 -10.89 16.33 1.55
N ARG A 116 -10.95 15.06 1.98
CA ARG A 116 -11.34 14.68 3.35
C ARG A 116 -10.44 15.35 4.38
N LEU A 117 -9.11 15.30 4.20
CA LEU A 117 -8.15 15.92 5.12
C LEU A 117 -8.30 17.44 5.16
N ALA A 118 -8.48 18.09 4.01
CA ALA A 118 -8.73 19.53 3.94
C ALA A 118 -10.02 19.91 4.68
N LEU A 119 -11.11 19.19 4.49
CA LEU A 119 -12.38 19.46 5.19
C LEU A 119 -12.26 19.25 6.71
N VAL A 120 -11.59 18.19 7.15
CA VAL A 120 -11.33 17.97 8.58
C VAL A 120 -10.54 19.13 9.19
N ARG A 121 -9.51 19.61 8.48
CA ARG A 121 -8.72 20.78 8.92
C ARG A 121 -9.55 22.05 8.95
N ARG A 122 -10.36 22.30 7.93
CA ARG A 122 -11.29 23.45 7.90
C ARG A 122 -12.22 23.46 9.10
N ASP A 123 -12.86 22.31 9.36
CA ASP A 123 -13.83 22.20 10.44
C ASP A 123 -13.19 22.40 11.81
N ALA A 124 -11.93 21.97 11.99
CA ALA A 124 -11.15 22.27 13.18
C ALA A 124 -10.90 23.78 13.33
N LEU A 125 -10.42 24.44 12.27
CA LEU A 125 -10.13 25.89 12.29
C LEU A 125 -11.40 26.74 12.48
N LEU A 126 -12.54 26.31 11.92
CA LEU A 126 -13.83 26.98 12.14
C LEU A 126 -14.29 26.87 13.60
N ARG A 127 -14.09 25.72 14.25
CA ARG A 127 -14.39 25.55 15.68
C ARG A 127 -13.54 26.48 16.52
N ASP A 128 -12.25 26.57 16.23
CA ASP A 128 -11.34 27.48 16.93
C ASP A 128 -11.74 28.95 16.74
N ALA A 129 -12.12 29.33 15.52
CA ALA A 129 -12.59 30.68 15.22
C ALA A 129 -13.85 31.03 16.01
N VAL A 130 -14.83 30.12 16.12
CA VAL A 130 -16.05 30.33 16.93
C VAL A 130 -15.71 30.59 18.40
N LEU A 131 -14.75 29.87 18.97
CA LEU A 131 -14.30 30.07 20.35
C LEU A 131 -13.67 31.45 20.58
N ARG A 132 -13.00 32.01 19.56
CA ARG A 132 -12.40 33.35 19.61
C ARG A 132 -13.41 34.47 19.36
N ILE A 133 -14.39 34.22 18.50
CA ILE A 133 -15.47 35.18 18.19
C ILE A 133 -16.39 35.38 19.39
N ALA A 134 -16.71 34.32 20.15
CA ALA A 134 -17.73 34.42 21.19
C ALA A 134 -17.46 35.51 22.25
N PRO A 135 -16.27 35.60 22.89
CA PRO A 135 -15.97 36.67 23.85
C PRO A 135 -16.05 38.08 23.24
N LEU A 136 -15.53 38.25 22.02
CA LEU A 136 -15.52 39.53 21.31
C LEU A 136 -16.94 39.97 20.94
N GLN A 137 -17.80 39.03 20.54
CA GLN A 137 -19.21 39.28 20.27
C GLN A 137 -19.96 39.67 21.56
N TYR A 138 -19.68 39.02 22.69
CA TYR A 138 -20.29 39.43 23.96
C TYR A 138 -19.90 40.86 24.36
N ALA A 139 -18.64 41.26 24.18
CA ALA A 139 -18.20 42.63 24.44
C ALA A 139 -18.91 43.65 23.52
N GLU A 140 -19.10 43.30 22.24
CA GLU A 140 -19.85 44.11 21.28
C GLU A 140 -21.33 44.24 21.67
N ASP A 141 -21.96 43.12 22.05
CA ASP A 141 -23.39 43.05 22.38
C ASP A 141 -23.74 43.88 23.64
N ILE A 142 -22.83 43.96 24.63
CA ILE A 142 -23.00 44.80 25.82
C ILE A 142 -22.54 46.25 25.63
N GLY A 143 -21.96 46.57 24.47
CA GLY A 143 -21.43 47.91 24.16
C GLY A 143 -20.13 48.28 24.87
N ASP A 144 -19.38 47.30 25.38
CA ASP A 144 -18.11 47.49 26.11
C ASP A 144 -16.87 47.12 25.25
N ALA A 145 -17.09 46.69 24.00
CA ALA A 145 -15.99 46.37 23.10
C ALA A 145 -15.13 47.61 22.79
N SER A 146 -13.84 47.47 23.03
CA SER A 146 -12.83 48.43 22.58
C SER A 146 -12.70 48.45 21.06
N HIS A 147 -12.10 49.50 20.51
CA HIS A 147 -11.85 49.60 19.07
C HIS A 147 -10.98 48.44 18.55
N GLU A 148 -10.03 47.96 19.35
CA GLU A 148 -9.18 46.82 19.00
C GLU A 148 -9.99 45.51 18.95
N GLU A 149 -10.87 45.27 19.92
CA GLU A 149 -11.73 44.07 19.94
C GLU A 149 -12.73 44.05 18.78
N GLN A 150 -13.25 45.21 18.37
CA GLN A 150 -14.11 45.34 17.19
C GLN A 150 -13.36 44.98 15.90
N LEU A 151 -12.10 45.42 15.77
CA LEU A 151 -11.24 45.05 14.64
C LEU A 151 -10.94 43.54 14.64
N GLN A 152 -10.56 42.98 15.78
CA GLN A 152 -10.32 41.54 15.92
C GLN A 152 -11.57 40.72 15.58
N LEU A 153 -12.76 41.17 16.01
CA LEU A 153 -14.03 40.50 15.70
C LEU A 153 -14.29 40.46 14.20
N LEU A 154 -14.00 41.56 13.49
CA LEU A 154 -14.11 41.62 12.04
C LEU A 154 -13.11 40.67 11.35
N GLU A 155 -11.84 40.65 11.80
CA GLU A 155 -10.81 39.75 11.27
C GLU A 155 -11.20 38.28 11.43
N TRP A 156 -11.69 37.87 12.62
CA TRP A 156 -12.14 36.51 12.86
C TRP A 156 -13.39 36.12 12.05
N LYS A 157 -14.34 37.06 11.85
CA LYS A 157 -15.50 36.86 10.97
C LYS A 157 -15.06 36.65 9.52
N LEU A 158 -14.15 37.50 9.01
CA LEU A 158 -13.57 37.36 7.67
C LEU A 158 -12.81 36.04 7.50
N TYR A 159 -11.95 35.69 8.46
CA TYR A 159 -11.23 34.43 8.50
C TYR A 159 -12.18 33.21 8.38
N SER A 160 -13.27 33.21 9.16
CA SER A 160 -14.27 32.14 9.12
C SER A 160 -14.99 32.04 7.77
N VAL A 161 -15.25 33.17 7.12
CA VAL A 161 -15.85 33.21 5.78
C VAL A 161 -14.87 32.65 4.74
N GLU A 162 -13.61 33.05 4.79
CA GLU A 162 -12.57 32.55 3.89
C GLU A 162 -12.30 31.05 4.08
N LEU A 163 -12.33 30.55 5.32
CA LEU A 163 -12.27 29.12 5.62
C LEU A 163 -13.44 28.34 4.99
N ASN A 164 -14.66 28.88 5.01
CA ASN A 164 -15.81 28.24 4.37
C ASN A 164 -15.68 28.22 2.83
N ARG A 165 -14.93 29.16 2.25
CA ARG A 165 -14.73 29.29 0.80
C ARG A 165 -13.56 28.49 0.26
N ILE A 166 -12.79 27.78 1.08
CA ILE A 166 -11.63 27.00 0.59
C ILE A 166 -12.00 25.96 -0.48
N GLU A 167 -13.23 25.43 -0.44
CA GLU A 167 -13.72 24.46 -1.44
C GLU A 167 -13.96 25.11 -2.81
N GLN A 168 -14.05 26.44 -2.87
CA GLN A 168 -14.26 27.21 -4.09
C GLN A 168 -12.93 27.68 -4.72
N GLN A 169 -11.79 27.38 -4.08
CA GLN A 169 -10.48 27.75 -4.60
C GLN A 169 -10.14 26.96 -5.86
N VAL A 170 -9.50 27.63 -6.81
CA VAL A 170 -8.90 26.98 -7.97
C VAL A 170 -7.77 26.08 -7.46
N GLY A 171 -7.88 24.77 -7.71
CA GLY A 171 -6.88 23.79 -7.26
C GLY A 171 -7.34 22.92 -6.10
N PHE A 172 -8.50 23.18 -5.48
CA PHE A 172 -9.06 22.28 -4.48
C PHE A 172 -9.40 20.91 -5.09
N PRO A 173 -9.09 19.77 -4.43
CA PRO A 173 -8.46 19.62 -3.10
C PRO A 173 -6.93 19.48 -3.12
N GLY A 174 -6.28 19.56 -4.30
CA GLY A 174 -4.84 19.32 -4.45
C GLY A 174 -3.97 20.44 -3.87
N GLU A 175 -4.34 21.69 -4.10
CA GLU A 175 -3.65 22.87 -3.57
C GLU A 175 -4.67 23.76 -2.85
N VAL A 176 -4.45 23.97 -1.55
CA VAL A 176 -5.36 24.75 -0.69
C VAL A 176 -4.57 25.88 -0.04
N THR A 177 -4.96 27.11 -0.34
CA THR A 177 -4.43 28.31 0.30
C THR A 177 -5.23 28.58 1.57
N TRP A 178 -4.60 28.41 2.73
CA TRP A 178 -5.25 28.63 4.02
C TRP A 178 -5.21 30.12 4.39
N PRO A 179 -6.33 30.71 4.85
CA PRO A 179 -6.31 32.08 5.33
C PRO A 179 -5.39 32.21 6.55
N ALA A 180 -4.82 33.40 6.75
CA ALA A 180 -3.96 33.69 7.90
C ALA A 180 -4.80 33.78 9.18
N VAL A 181 -4.33 33.14 10.25
CA VAL A 181 -5.02 33.17 11.55
C VAL A 181 -4.91 34.59 12.14
N PRO A 182 -6.03 35.25 12.50
CA PRO A 182 -6.00 36.55 13.14
C PRO A 182 -5.20 36.53 14.45
N GLY A 183 -4.40 37.57 14.69
CA GLY A 183 -3.55 37.68 15.88
C GLY A 183 -2.31 36.76 15.90
N ALA A 184 -2.06 35.98 14.84
CA ALA A 184 -0.77 35.31 14.68
C ALA A 184 0.29 36.37 14.33
N THR A 185 1.00 36.85 15.36
CA THR A 185 2.20 37.66 15.17
C THR A 185 3.18 36.88 14.33
N VAL A 186 3.45 37.33 13.10
CA VAL A 186 4.56 36.81 12.29
C VAL A 186 5.85 37.19 13.00
N THR A 187 6.33 36.32 13.88
CA THR A 187 7.64 36.48 14.52
C THR A 187 8.68 36.20 13.44
N ASN A 188 9.21 37.28 12.87
CA ASN A 188 10.44 37.26 12.05
C ASN A 188 11.67 37.09 12.94
#